data_AF-A0A3E0VRK4-F1
#
_entry.id   AF-A0A3E0VRK4-F1
#
_cell.length_a   1.000
_cell.length_b   1.000
_cell.length_c   1.000
_cell.angle_alpha   90.00
_cell.angle_beta   90.00
_cell.angle_gamma   90.00
#
_symmetry.space_group_name_H-M   'P 1'
#
loop_
_entity.id
_entity.type
_entity.pdbx_description
1 polymer ?
#
loop_
_entity_poly.entity_id
_entity_poly.type
_entity_poly.pdbx_seq_one_letter_code
_entity_poly.pdbx_strand_id
1 'polypeptide(L)'
;MIVRERPNLRTSLNINVVFHLPGSILTPEFVGARTGSYRKADDALMVQVALPWEPPEHMNEYLRGKLELALDETDPWITRRKKSQYDLSALREFVRTLPLEDPPARL
;
A
#
# COMPACT_ATOMS: atom_id res chain seq x y z
N MET A 1 -9.52 -6.18 9.79
CA MET A 1 -9.11 -6.28 8.38
C MET A 1 -10.37 -6.21 7.53
N ILE A 2 -10.61 -5.12 6.82
CA ILE A 2 -11.75 -5.04 5.89
C ILE A 2 -11.26 -5.61 4.56
N VAL A 3 -11.73 -6.81 4.21
CA VAL A 3 -11.50 -7.39 2.88
C VAL A 3 -12.74 -7.08 2.06
N ARG A 4 -12.61 -6.17 1.08
CA ARG A 4 -13.59 -6.06 0.00
C ARG A 4 -12.98 -6.70 -1.23
N GLU A 5 -13.50 -7.86 -1.60
CA GLU A 5 -13.14 -8.50 -2.85
C GLU A 5 -13.60 -7.63 -4.02
N ARG A 6 -12.72 -7.42 -5.00
CA ARG A 6 -13.03 -6.70 -6.24
C ARG A 6 -12.94 -7.70 -7.39
N PRO A 7 -14.07 -8.29 -7.83
CA PRO A 7 -14.06 -9.41 -8.78
C PRO A 7 -13.44 -9.06 -10.15
N ASN A 8 -13.36 -7.77 -10.47
CA ASN A 8 -12.84 -7.28 -11.75
C ASN A 8 -11.34 -6.91 -11.70
N LEU A 9 -10.68 -7.04 -10.54
CA LEU A 9 -9.26 -6.72 -10.38
C LEU A 9 -8.49 -8.02 -10.15
N ARG A 10 -7.99 -8.62 -11.24
CA ARG A 10 -7.14 -9.81 -11.18
C ARG A 10 -5.68 -9.38 -11.17
N THR A 11 -4.94 -9.83 -10.18
CA THR A 11 -3.51 -9.51 -10.00
C THR A 11 -2.73 -10.81 -9.86
N SER A 12 -1.51 -10.85 -10.38
CA SER A 12 -0.64 -12.03 -10.26
C SER A 12 0.10 -12.08 -8.91
N LEU A 13 0.04 -11.00 -8.13
CA LEU A 13 0.59 -10.89 -6.78
C LEU A 13 -0.43 -10.23 -5.85
N ASN A 14 -0.60 -10.76 -4.64
CA ASN A 14 -1.38 -10.12 -3.58
C ASN A 14 -0.48 -9.17 -2.79
N ILE A 15 -0.89 -7.91 -2.64
CA ILE A 15 -0.13 -6.91 -1.87
C ILE A 15 -0.91 -6.53 -0.62
N ASN A 16 -0.34 -6.84 0.54
CA ASN A 16 -0.87 -6.46 1.84
C ASN A 16 -0.16 -5.19 2.33
N VAL A 17 -0.82 -4.05 2.19
CA VAL A 17 -0.29 -2.76 2.65
C VAL A 17 -0.68 -2.53 4.11
N VAL A 18 0.33 -2.38 4.97
CA VAL A 18 0.16 -2.10 6.40
C VAL A 18 0.63 -0.68 6.70
N PHE A 19 -0.31 0.17 7.10
CA PHE A 19 0.00 1.55 7.50
C PHE A 19 0.38 1.60 8.98
N HIS A 20 1.52 2.22 9.27
CA HIS A 20 2.01 2.47 10.63
C HIS A 20 1.78 3.94 10.97
N LEU A 21 0.75 4.19 11.77
CA LEU A 21 0.48 5.51 12.34
C LEU A 21 1.29 5.65 13.64
N PRO A 22 2.14 6.68 13.79
CA PRO A 22 2.87 6.91 15.03
C PRO A 22 1.90 7.20 16.17
N GLY A 23 2.16 6.58 17.33
CA GLY A 23 1.43 6.79 18.58
C GLY A 23 2.36 7.38 19.66
N SER A 24 1.79 7.85 20.76
CA SER A 24 2.55 8.52 21.83
C SER A 24 3.60 7.63 22.50
N ILE A 25 3.44 6.31 22.36
CA ILE A 25 4.31 5.28 22.96
C ILE A 25 5.26 4.66 21.93
N LEU A 26 4.83 4.52 20.68
CA LEU A 26 5.59 3.83 19.64
C LEU A 26 5.50 4.58 18.32
N THR A 27 6.66 4.95 17.81
CA THR A 27 6.82 5.57 16.49
C THR A 27 7.41 4.55 15.51
N PRO A 28 7.07 4.62 14.22
CA PRO A 28 7.72 3.79 13.21
C PRO A 28 9.22 4.09 13.19
N GLU A 29 10.05 3.05 13.22
CA GLU A 29 11.51 3.16 13.15
C GLU A 29 12.03 3.53 11.74
N PHE A 30 11.13 3.81 10.80
CA PHE A 30 11.44 4.07 9.40
C PHE A 30 10.50 5.14 8.82
N VAL A 31 10.94 5.74 7.72
CA VAL A 31 10.16 6.68 6.92
C VAL A 31 9.90 6.06 5.55
N GLY A 32 8.75 6.37 4.95
CA GLY A 32 8.39 5.88 3.62
C GLY A 32 7.78 4.49 3.65
N ALA A 33 8.14 3.65 2.67
CA ALA A 33 7.67 2.28 2.56
C ALA A 33 8.84 1.29 2.63
N ARG A 34 8.57 0.08 3.12
CA ARG A 34 9.51 -1.05 3.07
C ARG A 34 8.79 -2.37 2.86
N THR A 35 9.42 -3.29 2.15
CA THR A 35 8.93 -4.68 2.08
C THR A 35 9.09 -5.42 3.42
N GLY A 36 8.09 -6.24 3.75
CA GLY A 36 8.08 -7.10 4.93
C GLY A 36 8.10 -8.59 4.56
N SER A 37 7.25 -9.38 5.20
CA SER A 37 7.15 -10.81 4.94
C SER A 37 6.45 -11.12 3.61
N TYR A 38 6.91 -12.16 2.92
CA TYR A 38 6.21 -12.77 1.79
C TYR A 38 5.68 -14.15 2.18
N ARG A 39 4.43 -14.42 1.85
CA ARG A 39 3.78 -15.70 2.06
C ARG A 39 3.56 -16.38 0.71
N LYS A 40 4.12 -17.58 0.57
CA LYS A 40 4.08 -18.34 -0.70
C LYS A 40 2.73 -19.01 -0.97
N ALA A 41 1.97 -19.36 0.07
CA ALA A 41 0.73 -20.11 -0.06
C ALA A 41 -0.36 -19.36 -0.85
N ASP A 42 -0.35 -18.03 -0.78
CA ASP A 42 -1.33 -17.12 -1.37
C ASP A 42 -0.66 -15.99 -2.17
N ASP A 43 0.63 -16.13 -2.50
CA ASP A 43 1.43 -15.11 -3.20
C ASP A 43 1.25 -13.69 -2.60
N ALA A 44 1.24 -13.59 -1.27
CA ALA A 44 1.03 -12.34 -0.56
C ALA A 44 2.34 -11.69 -0.10
N LEU A 45 2.66 -10.52 -0.64
CA LEU A 45 3.74 -9.66 -0.15
C LEU A 45 3.20 -8.60 0.79
N MET A 46 3.75 -8.52 2.01
CA MET A 46 3.49 -7.42 2.91
C MET A 46 4.39 -6.23 2.57
N VAL A 47 3.79 -5.04 2.50
CA VAL A 47 4.50 -3.76 2.39
C VAL A 47 4.07 -2.89 3.57
N GLN A 48 5.03 -2.37 4.31
CA GLN A 48 4.77 -1.50 5.45
C GLN A 48 4.99 -0.04 5.03
N VAL A 49 4.08 0.85 5.39
CA VAL A 49 4.17 2.27 5.07
C VAL A 49 4.06 3.09 6.35
N ALA A 50 5.06 3.92 6.63
CA ALA A 50 5.02 4.85 7.75
C ALA A 50 4.20 6.10 7.37
N LEU A 51 3.28 6.46 8.26
CA LEU A 51 2.46 7.67 8.17
C LEU A 51 3.01 8.76 9.10
N PRO A 52 2.71 10.04 8.81
CA PRO A 52 3.11 11.15 9.66
C PRO A 52 2.25 11.17 10.94
N TRP A 53 2.73 11.90 11.95
CA TRP A 53 1.95 12.16 13.17
C TRP A 53 0.77 13.07 12.89
N GLU A 54 1.02 14.16 12.19
CA GLU A 54 0.00 15.14 11.84
C GLU A 54 -0.75 14.69 10.58
N PRO A 55 -2.09 14.72 10.59
CA PRO A 55 -2.88 14.47 9.40
C PRO A 55 -2.48 15.44 8.28
N PRO A 56 -2.26 14.96 7.05
CA PRO A 56 -2.02 15.82 5.90
C PRO A 56 -3.30 16.61 5.54
N GLU A 57 -3.13 17.77 4.92
CA GLU A 57 -4.23 18.66 4.50
C GLU A 57 -5.17 17.99 3.49
N HIS A 58 -4.63 17.21 2.55
CA HIS A 58 -5.39 16.46 1.55
C HIS A 58 -5.21 14.95 1.79
N MET A 59 -6.08 14.38 2.61
CA MET A 59 -5.89 13.04 3.18
C MET A 59 -5.94 11.93 2.13
N ASN A 60 -6.92 11.98 1.24
CA ASN A 60 -7.09 10.95 0.22
C ASN A 60 -6.00 11.02 -0.86
N GLU A 61 -5.57 12.22 -1.24
CA GLU A 61 -4.42 12.39 -2.13
C GLU A 61 -3.16 11.82 -1.51
N TYR A 62 -2.92 12.14 -0.23
CA TYR A 62 -1.78 11.61 0.51
C TYR A 62 -1.81 10.08 0.59
N LEU A 63 -2.94 9.50 1.00
CA LEU A 63 -3.09 8.05 1.13
C LEU A 63 -2.96 7.33 -0.21
N ARG A 64 -3.47 7.90 -1.31
CA ARG A 64 -3.23 7.37 -2.65
C ARG A 64 -1.75 7.38 -3.00
N GLY A 65 -1.05 8.49 -2.75
CA GLY A 65 0.40 8.57 -2.94
C GLY A 65 1.16 7.54 -2.11
N LYS A 66 0.67 7.20 -0.90
CA LYS A 66 1.24 6.12 -0.08
C LYS A 66 0.98 4.72 -0.64
N LEU A 67 -0.17 4.49 -1.29
CA LEU A 67 -0.41 3.25 -2.02
C LEU A 67 0.50 3.13 -3.23
N GLU A 68 0.69 4.21 -4.00
CA GLU A 68 1.63 4.25 -5.13
C GLU A 68 3.06 3.93 -4.67
N LEU A 69 3.49 4.56 -3.57
CA LEU A 69 4.80 4.28 -2.96
C LEU A 69 4.95 2.81 -2.54
N ALA A 70 3.88 2.18 -2.02
CA ALA A 70 3.92 0.77 -1.66
C ALA A 70 4.06 -0.16 -2.89
N LEU A 71 3.45 0.21 -4.02
CA LEU A 71 3.62 -0.50 -5.29
C LEU A 71 5.05 -0.31 -5.82
N ASP A 72 5.61 0.90 -5.74
CA ASP A 72 7.00 1.18 -6.13
C ASP A 72 8.01 0.36 -5.31
N GLU A 73 7.79 0.25 -4.01
CA GLU A 73 8.62 -0.58 -3.12
C GLU A 73 8.53 -2.09 -3.44
N THR A 74 7.49 -2.51 -4.16
CA THR A 74 7.33 -3.91 -4.57
C THR A 74 8.21 -4.28 -5.76
N ASP A 75 8.48 -3.35 -6.69
CA ASP A 75 9.26 -3.63 -7.91
C ASP A 75 10.71 -4.08 -7.63
N PRO A 76 11.48 -3.45 -6.72
CA PRO A 76 12.79 -3.94 -6.31
C PRO A 76 12.74 -5.35 -5.74
N TRP A 77 11.68 -5.67 -4.98
CA TRP A 77 11.51 -7.00 -4.42
C TRP A 77 11.25 -8.05 -5.50
N ILE A 78 10.37 -7.76 -6.46
CA ILE A 78 10.08 -8.63 -7.61
C ILE A 78 11.36 -8.92 -8.39
N THR A 79 12.12 -7.86 -8.68
CA THR A 79 13.38 -7.93 -9.44
C THR A 79 14.41 -8.78 -8.70
N ARG A 80 14.65 -8.49 -7.42
CA ARG A 80 15.60 -9.22 -6.56
C ARG A 80 15.24 -10.70 -6.42
N ARG A 81 13.94 -11.02 -6.37
CA ARG A 81 13.45 -12.41 -6.27
C ARG A 81 13.30 -13.10 -7.62
N LYS A 82 13.61 -12.42 -8.74
CA LYS A 82 13.48 -12.92 -10.12
C LYS A 82 12.07 -13.42 -10.43
N LYS A 83 11.07 -12.64 -10.01
CA LYS A 83 9.64 -12.98 -10.12
C LYS A 83 8.94 -12.20 -11.23
N SER A 84 9.51 -12.20 -12.43
CA SER A 84 9.06 -11.38 -13.57
C SER A 84 7.64 -11.68 -14.06
N GLN A 85 7.00 -12.75 -13.58
CA GLN A 85 5.60 -13.02 -13.86
C GLN A 85 4.63 -12.12 -13.09
N TYR A 86 5.10 -11.42 -12.05
CA TYR A 86 4.26 -10.48 -11.31
C TYR A 86 4.16 -9.16 -12.06
N ASP A 87 2.93 -8.76 -12.39
CA ASP A 87 2.61 -7.51 -13.08
C ASP A 87 1.71 -6.66 -12.18
N LEU A 88 2.16 -5.45 -11.90
CA LEU A 88 1.46 -4.50 -11.03
C LEU A 88 0.69 -3.44 -11.82
N SER A 89 0.72 -3.48 -13.17
CA SER A 89 0.13 -2.43 -14.01
C SER A 89 -1.35 -2.19 -13.73
N ALA A 90 -2.14 -3.27 -13.61
CA ALA A 90 -3.56 -3.18 -13.27
C ALA A 90 -3.80 -2.62 -11.86
N LEU A 91 -2.93 -2.95 -10.89
CA LEU A 91 -3.01 -2.36 -9.54
C LEU A 91 -2.67 -0.88 -9.54
N ARG A 92 -1.66 -0.48 -10.31
CA ARG A 92 -1.25 0.93 -10.45
C ARG A 92 -2.36 1.76 -11.10
N GLU A 93 -2.94 1.26 -12.17
CA GLU A 93 -4.10 1.89 -12.82
C GLU A 93 -5.27 2.01 -11.84
N PHE A 94 -5.59 0.93 -11.14
CA PHE A 94 -6.65 0.94 -10.14
C PHE A 94 -6.42 2.00 -9.04
N VAL A 95 -5.22 2.07 -8.47
CA VAL A 95 -4.89 3.06 -7.43
C VAL A 95 -5.08 4.48 -7.94
N ARG A 96 -4.70 4.77 -9.20
CA ARG A 96 -4.91 6.08 -9.82
C ARG A 96 -6.38 6.48 -9.95
N THR A 97 -7.28 5.50 -10.10
CA THR A 97 -8.74 5.74 -10.17
C THR A 97 -9.43 5.90 -8.83
N LEU A 98 -8.71 5.72 -7.71
CA LEU A 98 -9.30 5.92 -6.38
C LEU A 98 -9.74 7.38 -6.20
N PRO A 99 -10.93 7.61 -5.62
CA PRO A 99 -11.45 8.96 -5.44
C PRO A 99 -10.54 9.77 -4.52
N LEU A 100 -10.42 11.07 -4.84
CA LEU A 100 -9.65 12.03 -4.06
C LEU A 100 -10.49 12.85 -3.09
N GLU A 101 -11.80 12.77 -3.19
CA GLU A 101 -12.71 13.55 -2.36
C GLU A 101 -12.56 13.13 -0.90
N ASP A 102 -11.99 14.01 -0.08
CA ASP A 102 -11.85 13.74 1.34
C ASP A 102 -13.22 13.44 1.96
N PRO A 103 -13.31 12.44 2.86
CA PRO A 103 -14.56 12.18 3.54
C PRO A 103 -15.01 13.46 4.27
N PRO A 104 -16.32 13.77 4.27
CA PRO A 104 -16.81 14.96 4.96
C PRO A 104 -16.33 14.94 6.41
N ALA A 105 -15.86 16.10 6.88
CA ALA A 105 -15.45 16.28 8.27
C ALA A 105 -16.56 15.74 9.17
N ARG A 106 -16.28 14.67 9.92
CA ARG A 106 -17.24 14.16 10.89
C ARG A 106 -17.23 15.14 12.07
N LEU A 107 -18.29 15.95 12.17
CA LEU A 107 -18.62 16.77 13.33
C LEU A 107 -18.93 15.89 14.55
#